data_AF-X1H5F0-F1
#
_entry.id   AF-X1H5F0-F1
#
_cell.length_a   1.000
_cell.length_b   1.000
_cell.length_c   1.000
_cell.angle_alpha   90.00
_cell.angle_beta   90.00
_cell.angle_gamma   90.00
#
_symmetry.space_group_name_H-M   'P 1'
#
loop_
_entity.id
_entity.type
_entity.pdbx_description
1 polymer ?
#
loop_
_entity_poly.entity_id
_entity_poly.type
_entity_poly.pdbx_seq_one_letter_code
_entity_poly.pdbx_strand_id
1 'polypeptide(L)'
;LAINAKRVSQIRSNLLWRRRLITAHRIITGGVPSVEEVRYPKVDTYADLPLASGYTGEIYVVLTATGVWGINRKRSGMWRSDGVNWNRLGVADADIVAIVQAGVKLNELQNPDGSIEFNQQEALQLAVEKLTSDPDTPVDGQIWLRTDL
;
A
#
# COMPACT_ATOMS: atom_id res chain seq x y z
N LEU A 1 66.40 -15.53 -19.13
CA LEU A 1 65.11 -15.63 -19.88
C LEU A 1 63.85 -15.67 -19.00
N ALA A 2 63.92 -15.98 -17.69
CA ALA A 2 62.72 -16.06 -16.81
C ALA A 2 62.18 -14.72 -16.27
N ILE A 3 62.95 -13.63 -16.34
CA ILE A 3 62.56 -12.31 -15.78
C ILE A 3 61.44 -11.65 -16.59
N ASN A 4 61.36 -11.94 -17.90
CA ASN A 4 60.37 -11.31 -18.80
C ASN A 4 58.94 -11.84 -18.60
N ALA A 5 58.77 -13.09 -18.17
CA ALA A 5 57.44 -13.69 -18.02
C ALA A 5 56.64 -13.09 -16.84
N LYS A 6 57.31 -12.81 -15.70
CA LYS A 6 56.66 -12.20 -14.52
C LYS A 6 56.17 -10.77 -14.79
N ARG A 7 56.95 -9.95 -15.50
CA ARG A 7 56.54 -8.57 -15.86
C ARG A 7 55.35 -8.55 -16.81
N VAL A 8 55.28 -9.45 -17.78
CA VAL A 8 54.15 -9.54 -18.73
C VAL A 8 52.87 -10.01 -18.04
N SER A 9 52.98 -10.94 -17.07
CA SER A 9 51.83 -11.37 -16.24
C SER A 9 51.24 -10.23 -15.43
N GLN A 10 52.08 -9.42 -14.76
CA GLN A 10 51.64 -8.28 -13.93
C GLN A 10 50.93 -7.19 -14.75
N ILE A 11 51.39 -6.94 -15.98
CA ILE A 11 50.80 -5.96 -16.89
C ILE A 11 49.43 -6.45 -17.39
N ARG A 12 49.30 -7.74 -17.71
CA ARG A 12 48.03 -8.36 -18.16
C ARG A 12 46.97 -8.35 -17.06
N SER A 13 47.33 -8.63 -15.81
CA SER A 13 46.40 -8.53 -14.68
C SER A 13 45.98 -7.07 -14.43
N ASN A 14 46.89 -6.10 -14.47
CA ASN A 14 46.54 -4.68 -14.32
C ASN A 14 45.63 -4.15 -15.44
N LEU A 15 45.79 -4.64 -16.68
CA LEU A 15 44.90 -4.29 -17.79
C LEU A 15 43.49 -4.88 -17.63
N LEU A 16 43.39 -6.11 -17.09
CA LEU A 16 42.11 -6.78 -16.82
C LEU A 16 41.33 -6.11 -15.68
N TRP A 17 42.02 -5.66 -14.63
CA TRP A 17 41.38 -4.86 -13.57
C TRP A 17 40.91 -3.50 -14.08
N ARG A 18 41.69 -2.82 -14.94
CA ARG A 18 41.27 -1.56 -15.58
C ARG A 18 40.09 -1.74 -16.54
N ARG A 19 40.01 -2.86 -17.26
CA ARG A 19 38.85 -3.19 -18.12
C ARG A 19 37.60 -3.53 -17.32
N ARG A 20 37.72 -4.19 -16.16
CA ARG A 20 36.58 -4.41 -15.24
C ARG A 20 36.09 -3.14 -14.57
N LEU A 21 36.95 -2.14 -14.35
CA LEU A 21 36.54 -0.84 -13.80
C LEU A 21 35.83 0.06 -14.82
N ILE A 22 36.03 -0.12 -16.13
CA ILE A 22 35.39 0.70 -17.17
C ILE A 22 33.91 0.29 -17.39
N THR A 23 33.53 -0.95 -17.08
CA THR A 23 32.11 -1.36 -17.07
C THR A 23 31.35 -0.86 -15.83
N ALA A 24 32.05 -0.38 -14.80
CA ALA A 24 31.45 0.18 -13.58
C ALA A 24 31.44 1.72 -13.55
N HIS A 25 31.82 2.39 -14.63
CA HIS A 25 32.00 3.85 -14.67
C HIS A 25 31.05 4.55 -15.65
N ARG A 26 29.74 4.43 -15.43
CA ARG A 26 28.77 5.42 -15.93
C ARG A 26 27.54 5.55 -15.03
N ILE A 27 27.73 5.91 -13.76
CA ILE A 27 26.70 6.58 -12.97
C ILE A 27 27.38 7.63 -12.08
N ILE A 28 27.86 8.72 -12.67
CA ILE A 28 27.94 10.03 -12.00
C ILE A 28 27.73 11.12 -13.07
N THR A 29 26.48 11.28 -13.50
CA THR A 29 25.99 12.54 -14.09
C THR A 29 24.50 12.55 -13.78
N GLY A 30 24.04 13.54 -12.99
CA GLY A 30 22.72 13.62 -12.36
C GLY A 30 21.53 13.19 -13.22
N GLY A 31 21.27 11.89 -13.22
CA GLY A 31 20.06 11.27 -13.70
C GLY A 31 19.45 10.56 -12.53
N VAL A 32 18.21 10.93 -12.17
CA VAL A 32 17.35 10.07 -11.35
C VAL A 32 17.55 8.64 -11.85
N PRO A 33 17.88 7.64 -11.00
CA PRO A 33 17.95 6.27 -11.47
C PRO A 33 16.64 6.05 -12.21
N SER A 34 16.74 5.69 -13.50
CA SER A 34 15.57 5.32 -14.27
C SER A 34 14.90 4.24 -13.45
N VAL A 35 13.82 4.61 -12.75
CA VAL A 35 13.00 3.65 -12.03
C VAL A 35 12.61 2.68 -13.11
N GLU A 36 13.19 1.49 -13.07
CA GLU A 36 12.80 0.44 -13.98
C GLU A 36 11.35 0.17 -13.62
N GLU A 37 10.46 0.75 -14.42
CA GLU A 37 9.02 0.65 -14.22
C GLU A 37 8.72 -0.85 -14.22
N VAL A 38 8.36 -1.39 -13.05
CA VAL A 38 8.06 -2.81 -12.91
C VAL A 38 6.80 -3.05 -13.73
N ARG A 39 7.00 -3.55 -14.96
CA ARG A 39 5.92 -3.85 -15.89
C ARG A 39 5.43 -5.26 -15.63
N TYR A 40 4.26 -5.34 -15.03
CA TYR A 40 3.55 -6.60 -14.89
C TYR A 40 2.87 -6.99 -16.20
N PRO A 41 2.90 -8.27 -16.58
CA PRO A 41 2.12 -8.79 -17.71
C PRO A 41 0.62 -8.53 -17.50
N LYS A 42 -0.07 -8.23 -18.60
CA LYS A 42 -1.49 -7.86 -18.61
C LYS A 42 -2.29 -8.93 -19.34
N VAL A 43 -3.48 -9.23 -18.83
CA VAL A 43 -4.45 -10.11 -19.47
C VAL A 43 -5.83 -9.44 -19.44
N ASP A 44 -6.67 -9.77 -20.42
CA ASP A 44 -7.97 -9.12 -20.57
C ASP A 44 -8.91 -9.48 -19.43
N THR A 45 -9.00 -10.77 -19.08
CA THR A 45 -9.88 -11.25 -18.00
C THR A 45 -9.17 -12.22 -17.05
N TYR A 46 -9.81 -12.52 -15.92
CA TYR A 46 -9.28 -13.50 -14.96
C TYR A 46 -9.12 -14.90 -15.56
N ALA A 47 -9.95 -15.27 -16.53
CA ALA A 47 -9.88 -16.59 -17.18
C ALA A 47 -8.65 -16.76 -18.08
N ASP A 48 -8.05 -15.63 -18.49
CA ASP A 48 -6.87 -15.60 -19.37
C ASP A 48 -5.55 -15.68 -18.56
N LEU A 49 -5.63 -15.75 -17.23
CA LEU A 49 -4.47 -15.96 -16.38
C LEU A 49 -3.90 -17.36 -16.63
N PRO A 50 -2.57 -17.50 -16.74
CA PRO A 50 -1.96 -18.82 -16.90
C PRO A 50 -2.16 -19.68 -15.65
N LEU A 51 -1.96 -20.98 -15.77
CA LEU A 51 -2.10 -21.91 -14.65
C LEU A 51 -1.18 -21.49 -13.49
N ALA A 52 -1.78 -21.27 -12.31
CA ALA A 52 -1.09 -20.68 -11.15
C ALA A 52 0.17 -21.45 -10.74
N SER A 53 0.17 -22.78 -10.89
CA SER A 53 1.29 -23.65 -10.53
C SER A 53 2.58 -23.39 -11.30
N GLY A 54 2.50 -22.85 -12.51
CA GLY A 54 3.67 -22.48 -13.31
C GLY A 54 4.26 -21.10 -12.96
N TYR A 55 3.55 -20.31 -12.15
CA TYR A 55 3.81 -18.88 -11.98
C TYR A 55 3.75 -18.45 -10.50
N THR A 56 4.11 -19.35 -9.57
CA THR A 56 4.06 -19.10 -8.12
C THR A 56 4.81 -17.80 -7.76
N GLY A 57 4.13 -16.88 -7.06
CA GLY A 57 4.70 -15.61 -6.61
C GLY A 57 4.64 -14.48 -7.63
N GLU A 58 4.39 -14.78 -8.91
CA GLU A 58 4.29 -13.80 -9.99
C GLU A 58 3.03 -12.96 -9.89
N ILE A 59 3.08 -11.75 -10.47
CA ILE A 59 1.99 -10.78 -10.46
C ILE A 59 1.55 -10.47 -11.88
N TYR A 60 0.23 -10.53 -12.10
CA TYR A 60 -0.43 -10.17 -13.35
C TYR A 60 -1.46 -9.07 -13.11
N VAL A 61 -1.73 -8.28 -14.15
CA VAL A 61 -2.80 -7.28 -14.13
C VAL A 61 -3.94 -7.75 -15.02
N VAL A 62 -5.12 -7.93 -14.42
CA VAL A 62 -6.36 -8.23 -15.13
C VAL A 62 -7.07 -6.91 -15.46
N LEU A 63 -7.36 -6.68 -16.74
CA LEU A 63 -7.90 -5.40 -17.21
C LEU A 63 -9.41 -5.28 -17.02
N THR A 64 -10.14 -6.35 -17.26
CA THR A 64 -11.60 -6.36 -17.29
C THR A 64 -12.17 -7.29 -16.23
N ALA A 65 -13.10 -6.79 -15.43
CA ALA A 65 -13.83 -7.60 -14.46
C ALA A 65 -14.90 -8.46 -15.15
N THR A 66 -14.99 -9.73 -14.77
CA THR A 66 -15.94 -10.70 -15.34
C THR A 66 -16.76 -11.40 -14.26
N GLY A 67 -17.90 -11.99 -14.64
CA GLY A 67 -18.83 -12.68 -13.72
C GLY A 67 -19.95 -11.78 -13.16
N VAL A 68 -20.86 -12.41 -12.42
CA VAL A 68 -22.07 -11.76 -11.90
C VAL A 68 -21.78 -11.12 -10.55
N TRP A 69 -22.18 -9.85 -10.39
CA TRP A 69 -22.03 -9.11 -9.14
C TRP A 69 -22.72 -9.86 -7.98
N GLY A 70 -22.04 -9.99 -6.83
CA GLY A 70 -22.58 -10.67 -5.65
C GLY A 70 -22.54 -12.20 -5.67
N ILE A 71 -22.16 -12.84 -6.78
CA ILE A 71 -22.08 -14.31 -6.88
C ILE A 71 -20.65 -14.77 -7.10
N ASN A 72 -20.02 -14.38 -8.21
CA ASN A 72 -18.72 -14.91 -8.61
C ASN A 72 -17.87 -13.90 -9.40
N ARG A 73 -18.08 -12.61 -9.18
CA ARG A 73 -17.35 -11.57 -9.93
C ARG A 73 -15.85 -11.60 -9.61
N LYS A 74 -15.04 -11.82 -10.64
CA LYS A 74 -13.59 -11.63 -10.62
C LYS A 74 -13.30 -10.20 -11.04
N ARG A 75 -12.71 -9.42 -10.12
CA ARG A 75 -12.44 -7.99 -10.31
C ARG A 75 -11.18 -7.78 -11.18
N SER A 76 -11.14 -6.67 -11.90
CA SER A 76 -9.90 -6.15 -12.49
C SER A 76 -8.92 -5.70 -11.40
N GLY A 77 -7.65 -5.57 -11.78
CA GLY A 77 -6.57 -5.15 -10.88
C GLY A 77 -5.41 -6.15 -10.85
N MET A 78 -4.58 -6.04 -9.81
CA MET A 78 -3.40 -6.88 -9.64
C MET A 78 -3.78 -8.20 -8.98
N TRP A 79 -3.19 -9.29 -9.47
CA TRP A 79 -3.37 -10.64 -8.96
C TRP A 79 -2.02 -11.30 -8.79
N ARG A 80 -1.83 -12.03 -7.69
CA ARG A 80 -0.61 -12.77 -7.37
C ARG A 80 -0.91 -14.25 -7.25
N SER A 81 -0.09 -15.09 -7.88
CA SER A 81 -0.20 -16.53 -7.75
C SER A 81 0.39 -17.02 -6.42
N ASP A 82 -0.28 -17.96 -5.75
CA ASP A 82 0.27 -18.73 -4.62
C ASP A 82 0.76 -20.13 -5.03
N GLY A 83 0.74 -20.45 -6.32
CA GLY A 83 1.08 -21.76 -6.87
C GLY A 83 -0.10 -22.74 -7.02
N VAL A 84 -1.27 -22.37 -6.51
CA VAL A 84 -2.53 -23.13 -6.66
C VAL A 84 -3.62 -22.25 -7.25
N ASN A 85 -3.73 -21.01 -6.77
CA ASN A 85 -4.72 -20.02 -7.13
C ASN A 85 -4.09 -18.65 -7.43
N TRP A 86 -4.88 -17.81 -8.11
CA TRP A 86 -4.60 -16.39 -8.23
C TRP A 86 -5.38 -15.62 -7.16
N ASN A 87 -4.66 -14.89 -6.30
CA ASN A 87 -5.22 -14.08 -5.23
C ASN A 87 -5.15 -12.59 -5.60
N ARG A 88 -6.26 -11.87 -5.44
CA ARG A 88 -6.30 -10.44 -5.79
C ARG A 88 -5.49 -9.64 -4.78
N LEU A 89 -4.62 -8.75 -5.27
CA LEU A 89 -3.91 -7.79 -4.46
C LEU A 89 -4.69 -6.47 -4.40
N GLY A 90 -4.67 -5.85 -3.23
CA GLY A 90 -5.36 -4.58 -2.95
C GLY A 90 -6.56 -4.76 -2.03
N VAL A 91 -7.02 -3.63 -1.48
CA VAL A 91 -8.09 -3.58 -0.48
C VAL A 91 -9.45 -3.71 -1.20
N ALA A 92 -10.37 -4.48 -0.62
CA ALA A 92 -11.76 -4.46 -1.10
C ALA A 92 -12.44 -3.16 -0.62
N ASP A 93 -13.37 -2.61 -1.40
CA ASP A 93 -14.11 -1.40 -0.98
C ASP A 93 -14.81 -1.63 0.37
N ALA A 94 -15.29 -2.86 0.60
CA ALA A 94 -15.88 -3.29 1.87
C ALA A 94 -14.89 -3.33 3.05
N ASP A 95 -13.60 -3.50 2.79
CA ASP A 95 -12.55 -3.61 3.81
C ASP A 95 -12.10 -2.21 4.26
N ILE A 96 -12.09 -1.23 3.34
CA ILE A 96 -11.97 0.20 3.68
C ILE A 96 -13.20 0.65 4.49
N VAL A 97 -14.39 0.24 4.07
CA VAL A 97 -15.63 0.56 4.79
C VAL A 97 -15.67 -0.12 6.16
N ALA A 98 -15.18 -1.35 6.32
CA ALA A 98 -15.09 -2.01 7.62
C ALA A 98 -14.11 -1.30 8.56
N ILE A 99 -12.98 -0.78 8.05
CA ILE A 99 -12.03 0.03 8.84
C ILE A 99 -12.68 1.37 9.27
N VAL A 100 -13.50 1.98 8.43
CA VAL A 100 -14.21 3.24 8.73
C VAL A 100 -15.45 3.02 9.61
N GLN A 101 -16.15 1.89 9.46
CA GLN A 101 -17.35 1.51 10.22
C GLN A 101 -17.05 0.78 11.54
N ALA A 102 -15.81 0.33 11.77
CA ALA A 102 -15.36 -0.16 13.06
C ALA A 102 -15.38 0.91 14.17
N GLY A 103 -15.83 2.13 13.86
CA GLY A 103 -16.43 3.03 14.83
C GLY A 103 -15.46 3.39 15.93
N VAL A 104 -14.45 4.20 15.61
CA VAL A 104 -13.64 4.84 16.64
C VAL A 104 -14.61 5.62 17.52
N LYS A 105 -14.77 5.17 18.77
CA LYS A 105 -15.62 5.88 19.72
C LYS A 105 -14.99 7.25 19.98
N LEU A 106 -15.80 8.27 20.25
CA LEU A 106 -15.28 9.62 20.49
C LEU A 106 -14.27 9.67 21.68
N ASN A 107 -14.44 8.76 22.65
CA ASN A 107 -13.54 8.60 23.80
C ASN A 107 -12.24 7.81 23.50
N GLU A 108 -12.12 7.24 22.30
CA GLU A 108 -10.92 6.56 21.80
C GLU A 108 -10.12 7.44 20.84
N LEU A 109 -10.64 8.63 20.50
CA LEU A 109 -9.84 9.64 19.81
C LEU A 109 -8.71 10.09 20.75
N GLN A 110 -7.48 10.02 20.25
CA GLN A 110 -6.34 10.65 20.90
C GLN A 110 -6.69 12.12 21.20
N ASN A 111 -6.29 12.62 22.37
CA ASN A 111 -6.50 14.02 22.75
C ASN A 111 -6.12 14.92 21.57
N PRO A 112 -7.07 15.71 21.05
CA PRO A 112 -6.79 16.52 19.89
C PRO A 112 -5.75 17.55 20.30
N ASP A 113 -4.65 17.63 19.55
CA ASP A 113 -3.61 18.64 19.68
C ASP A 113 -3.99 19.95 18.96
N GLY A 114 -5.23 20.05 18.47
CA GLY A 114 -5.81 21.21 17.81
C GLY A 114 -7.35 21.20 17.78
N SER A 115 -7.95 22.22 17.18
CA SER A 115 -9.42 22.31 17.04
C SER A 115 -9.95 21.25 16.08
N ILE A 116 -11.06 20.59 16.44
CA ILE A 116 -11.77 19.66 15.57
C ILE A 116 -12.61 20.47 14.56
N GLU A 117 -12.25 20.39 13.28
CA GLU A 117 -13.02 21.00 12.18
C GLU A 117 -14.10 20.03 11.68
N PHE A 118 -15.37 20.37 11.88
CA PHE A 118 -16.50 19.66 11.30
C PHE A 118 -16.63 20.05 9.82
N ASN A 119 -15.96 19.31 8.94
CA ASN A 119 -15.97 19.52 7.48
C ASN A 119 -17.40 19.59 6.93
N GLN A 120 -17.94 20.82 6.77
CA GLN A 120 -19.23 21.14 6.15
C GLN A 120 -20.48 20.54 6.84
N GLN A 121 -20.34 19.99 8.05
CA GLN A 121 -21.50 19.69 8.88
C GLN A 121 -21.84 20.93 9.69
N GLU A 122 -22.80 21.70 9.18
CA GLU A 122 -23.46 22.69 10.03
C GLU A 122 -24.20 21.92 11.13
N ALA A 123 -23.73 22.02 12.36
CA ALA A 123 -24.56 21.71 13.51
C ALA A 123 -25.68 22.75 13.55
N LEU A 124 -26.77 22.48 12.83
CA LEU A 124 -27.90 23.39 12.68
C LEU A 124 -28.54 23.76 14.03
N GLN A 125 -28.36 22.90 15.04
CA GLN A 125 -28.82 23.14 16.39
C GLN A 125 -27.94 22.40 17.40
N LEU A 126 -27.46 23.12 18.42
CA LEU A 126 -27.00 22.54 19.68
C LEU A 126 -28.15 22.68 20.69
N ALA A 127 -28.82 21.58 21.01
CA ALA A 127 -29.82 21.55 22.06
C ALA A 127 -29.13 21.34 23.42
N VAL A 128 -29.04 22.41 24.21
CA VAL A 128 -28.59 22.33 25.61
C VAL A 128 -29.84 22.30 26.48
N GLU A 129 -30.21 21.11 26.93
CA GLU A 129 -31.32 20.95 27.86
C GLU A 129 -30.79 21.02 29.30
N LYS A 130 -31.36 21.93 30.11
CA LYS A 130 -31.05 21.99 31.53
C LYS A 130 -31.73 20.81 32.23
N LEU A 131 -31.01 19.71 32.37
CA LEU A 131 -31.42 18.64 33.26
C LEU A 131 -31.14 19.11 34.69
N THR A 132 -32.20 19.31 35.48
CA THR A 132 -32.12 19.81 36.86
C THR A 132 -31.58 18.77 37.85
N SER A 133 -31.18 17.60 37.36
CA SER A 133 -30.63 16.49 38.12
C SER A 133 -29.69 15.68 37.24
N ASP A 134 -28.55 15.26 37.78
CA ASP A 134 -27.66 14.28 37.16
C ASP A 134 -28.42 12.94 36.97
N PRO A 135 -28.18 12.19 35.88
CA PRO A 135 -28.78 10.90 35.68
C PRO A 135 -28.04 9.88 36.54
N ASP A 136 -28.76 8.93 37.11
CA ASP A 136 -28.14 7.83 37.85
C ASP A 136 -27.24 6.95 36.95
N THR A 137 -27.47 7.00 35.62
CA THR A 137 -26.68 6.29 34.61
C THR A 137 -26.54 7.14 33.33
N PRO A 138 -25.40 7.82 33.11
CA PRO A 138 -25.16 8.51 31.83
C PRO A 138 -25.06 7.49 30.68
N VAL A 139 -25.58 7.86 29.51
CA VAL A 139 -25.52 7.03 28.29
C VAL A 139 -24.26 7.38 27.49
N ASP A 140 -23.61 6.36 26.92
CA ASP A 140 -22.49 6.54 25.98
C ASP A 140 -22.89 7.54 24.87
N GLY A 141 -22.12 8.62 24.73
CA GLY A 141 -22.35 9.68 23.74
C GLY A 141 -22.98 10.97 24.26
N GLN A 142 -23.31 11.06 25.56
CA GLN A 142 -23.78 12.31 26.18
C GLN A 142 -22.63 13.15 26.75
N ILE A 143 -22.67 14.47 26.53
CA ILE A 143 -21.73 15.45 27.13
C ILE A 143 -22.46 16.19 28.27
N TRP A 144 -21.91 16.10 29.48
CA TRP A 144 -22.46 16.75 30.67
C TRP A 144 -21.65 18.00 31.03
N LEU A 145 -22.31 19.16 30.98
CA LEU A 145 -21.72 20.43 31.39
C LEU A 145 -22.19 20.73 32.82
N ARG A 146 -21.30 20.55 33.80
CA ARG A 146 -21.54 20.95 35.19
C ARG A 146 -21.29 22.45 35.35
N THR A 147 -22.22 23.15 36.01
CA THR A 147 -22.14 24.60 36.22
C THR A 147 -21.78 24.98 37.66
N ASP A 148 -21.49 24.01 38.52
CA ASP A 148 -21.02 24.23 39.88
C ASP A 148 -19.50 24.45 39.89
N LEU A 149 -19.11 25.70 40.16
CA LEU A 149 -17.78 26.14 40.57
C LEU A 149 -17.79 26.40 42.07
#